data_AF-A0A7I7WPB2-F1
#
_entry.id   AF-A0A7I7WPB2-F1
#
_cell.length_a   1.000
_cell.length_b   1.000
_cell.length_c   1.000
_cell.angle_alpha   90.00
_cell.angle_beta   90.00
_cell.angle_gamma   90.00
#
_symmetry.space_group_name_H-M   'P 1'
#
loop_
_entity.id
_entity.type
_entity.pdbx_description
1 polymer ?
#
loop_
_entity_poly.entity_id
_entity_poly.type
_entity_poly.pdbx_seq_one_letter_code
_entity_poly.pdbx_strand_id
1 'polypeptide(L)'
;MVAVAMMAVLLAISIACVYLGSAVVARHRAQAAADLAALAAAGGLVHGAQTACGHAVAVAEAMGSSVADCSMRGLNVVVAVEVPTVLGRFGVGTARAIARAGPVDSGLT
;
A
#
# COMPACT_ATOMS: atom_id res chain seq x y z
N MET A 1 1.59 46.32 4.28
CA MET A 1 2.59 45.27 4.63
C MET A 1 1.95 44.09 5.38
N VAL A 2 1.14 44.32 6.42
CA VAL A 2 0.49 43.24 7.21
C VAL A 2 -0.33 42.26 6.36
N ALA A 3 -1.14 42.76 5.41
CA ALA A 3 -1.93 41.89 4.52
C ALA A 3 -1.06 40.96 3.66
N VAL A 4 0.07 41.47 3.16
CA VAL A 4 1.03 40.67 2.37
C VAL A 4 1.69 39.61 3.26
N ALA A 5 2.05 39.96 4.50
CA ALA A 5 2.59 39.00 5.45
C ALA A 5 1.57 37.89 5.80
N MET A 6 0.29 38.24 6.00
CA MET A 6 -0.76 37.26 6.26
C MET A 6 -0.99 36.32 5.07
N MET A 7 -1.02 36.86 3.85
CA MET A 7 -1.11 36.04 2.63
C MET A 7 0.09 35.10 2.50
N ALA A 8 1.31 35.58 2.77
CA ALA A 8 2.50 34.75 2.72
C ALA A 8 2.45 33.59 3.73
N VAL A 9 1.98 33.85 4.96
CA VAL A 9 1.79 32.81 5.98
C VAL A 9 0.73 31.79 5.55
N LEU A 10 -0.42 32.24 5.06
CA LEU A 10 -1.47 31.33 4.57
C LEU A 10 -0.97 30.46 3.43
N LEU A 11 -0.26 31.03 2.45
CA LEU A 11 0.34 30.28 1.34
C LEU A 11 1.36 29.27 1.84
N ALA A 12 2.22 29.64 2.79
CA ALA A 12 3.18 28.72 3.38
C ALA A 12 2.50 27.53 4.08
N ILE A 13 1.44 27.78 4.84
CA ILE A 13 0.64 26.74 5.50
C ILE A 13 -0.05 25.85 4.46
N SER A 14 -0.70 26.43 3.44
CA SER A 14 -1.34 25.66 2.38
C SER A 14 -0.35 24.77 1.64
N ILE A 15 0.83 25.29 1.29
CA ILE A 15 1.90 24.51 0.66
C ILE A 15 2.34 23.37 1.58
N ALA A 16 2.57 23.64 2.88
CA ALA A 16 2.93 22.62 3.85
C ALA A 16 1.85 21.52 3.96
N CYS A 17 0.58 21.89 4.03
CA CYS A 17 -0.54 20.95 4.03
C CYS A 17 -0.62 20.11 2.76
N VAL A 18 -0.36 20.70 1.58
CA VAL A 18 -0.31 19.97 0.31
C VAL A 18 0.84 18.94 0.30
N TYR A 19 2.02 19.34 0.78
CA TYR A 19 3.16 18.44 0.90
C TYR A 19 2.88 17.28 1.86
N LEU A 20 2.39 17.58 3.06
CA LEU A 20 2.01 16.56 4.05
C LEU A 20 0.90 15.64 3.52
N GLY A 21 -0.11 16.20 2.87
CA GLY A 21 -1.21 15.45 2.26
C GLY A 21 -0.72 14.49 1.17
N SER A 22 0.21 14.93 0.30
CA SER A 22 0.77 14.07 -0.74
C SER A 22 1.53 12.85 -0.17
N ALA A 23 2.26 13.02 0.93
CA ALA A 23 2.96 11.94 1.61
C ALA A 23 2.00 10.95 2.29
N VAL A 24 0.93 11.46 2.92
CA VAL A 24 -0.09 10.63 3.57
C VAL A 24 -0.88 9.82 2.55
N VAL A 25 -1.31 10.46 1.46
CA VAL A 25 -2.05 9.79 0.38
C VAL A 25 -1.22 8.69 -0.27
N ALA A 26 0.09 8.90 -0.45
CA ALA A 26 1.00 7.89 -0.98
C ALA A 26 1.07 6.64 -0.07
N ARG A 27 1.15 6.84 1.26
CA ARG A 27 1.11 5.71 2.21
C ARG A 27 -0.23 4.99 2.24
N HIS A 28 -1.33 5.74 2.25
CA HIS A 28 -2.66 5.12 2.32
C HIS A 28 -2.99 4.29 1.09
N ARG A 29 -2.54 4.73 -0.10
CA ARG A 29 -2.68 3.94 -1.33
C ARG A 29 -1.86 2.65 -1.29
N ALA A 30 -0.63 2.70 -0.76
CA ALA A 30 0.18 1.50 -0.62
C ALA A 30 -0.45 0.47 0.32
N GLN A 31 -1.07 0.94 1.41
CA GLN A 31 -1.75 0.08 2.37
C GLN A 31 -3.03 -0.54 1.79
N ALA A 32 -3.85 0.27 1.11
CA ALA A 32 -5.06 -0.22 0.45
C ALA A 32 -4.77 -1.25 -0.66
N ALA A 33 -3.68 -1.07 -1.42
CA ALA A 33 -3.24 -2.04 -2.42
C ALA A 33 -2.81 -3.37 -1.78
N ALA A 34 -2.09 -3.32 -0.66
CA ALA A 34 -1.67 -4.51 0.06
C ALA A 34 -2.87 -5.29 0.64
N ASP A 35 -3.87 -4.60 1.20
CA ASP A 35 -5.08 -5.23 1.75
C ASP A 35 -5.92 -5.94 0.67
N LEU A 36 -6.09 -5.31 -0.51
CA LEU A 36 -6.81 -5.92 -1.63
C LEU A 36 -6.06 -7.11 -2.23
N ALA A 37 -4.73 -7.01 -2.35
CA ALA A 37 -3.90 -8.11 -2.81
C ALA A 37 -3.98 -9.32 -1.85
N ALA A 38 -3.99 -9.06 -0.54
CA ALA A 38 -4.11 -10.10 0.47
C ALA A 38 -5.50 -10.80 0.45
N LEU A 39 -6.59 -10.04 0.28
CA LEU A 39 -7.94 -10.60 0.13
C LEU A 39 -8.11 -11.41 -1.16
N ALA A 40 -7.55 -10.94 -2.27
CA ALA A 40 -7.57 -11.66 -3.55
C ALA A 40 -6.80 -12.99 -3.46
N ALA A 41 -5.65 -12.99 -2.78
CA ALA A 41 -4.89 -14.20 -2.54
C ALA A 41 -5.66 -15.18 -1.63
N ALA A 42 -6.34 -14.68 -0.60
CA ALA A 42 -7.18 -15.49 0.28
C ALA A 42 -8.35 -16.16 -0.48
N GLY A 43 -8.99 -15.47 -1.43
CA GLY A 43 -10.01 -16.06 -2.29
C GLY A 43 -9.47 -17.15 -3.23
N GLY A 44 -8.21 -17.02 -3.65
CA GLY A 44 -7.52 -17.99 -4.50
C GLY A 44 -7.01 -19.24 -3.77
N LEU A 45 -6.99 -19.25 -2.43
CA LEU A 45 -6.48 -20.37 -1.62
C LEU A 45 -7.15 -21.71 -1.94
N VAL A 46 -8.44 -21.68 -2.28
CA VAL A 46 -9.23 -22.88 -2.61
C VAL A 46 -8.74 -23.57 -3.88
N HIS A 47 -8.08 -22.82 -4.77
CA HIS A 47 -7.60 -23.31 -6.08
C HIS A 47 -6.10 -23.67 -6.07
N GLY A 48 -5.39 -23.40 -4.96
CA GLY A 48 -3.96 -23.69 -4.81
C GLY A 48 -3.07 -22.45 -4.69
N ALA A 49 -1.81 -22.68 -4.33
CA ALA A 49 -0.84 -21.61 -4.01
C ALA A 49 -0.48 -20.74 -5.20
N GLN A 50 -0.30 -21.37 -6.35
CA GLN A 50 0.09 -20.71 -7.59
C GLN A 50 -1.02 -19.78 -8.11
N THR A 51 -2.29 -20.22 -8.03
CA THR A 51 -3.44 -19.39 -8.38
C THR A 51 -3.63 -18.25 -7.39
N ALA A 52 -3.48 -18.48 -6.09
CA ALA A 52 -3.56 -17.43 -5.07
C ALA A 52 -2.53 -16.32 -5.28
N CYS A 53 -1.26 -16.67 -5.49
CA CYS A 53 -0.23 -15.67 -5.79
C CYS A 53 -0.43 -14.99 -7.15
N GLY A 54 -0.93 -15.71 -8.16
CA GLY A 54 -1.30 -15.10 -9.45
C GLY A 54 -2.39 -14.03 -9.32
N HIS A 55 -3.41 -14.28 -8.50
CA HIS A 55 -4.45 -13.30 -8.18
C HIS A 55 -3.90 -12.09 -7.42
N ALA A 56 -3.01 -12.30 -6.46
CA ALA A 56 -2.35 -11.21 -5.73
C ALA A 56 -1.52 -10.30 -6.67
N VAL A 57 -0.80 -10.90 -7.62
CA VAL A 57 -0.02 -10.18 -8.64
C VAL A 57 -0.93 -9.36 -9.55
N ALA A 58 -1.99 -9.96 -10.09
CA ALA A 58 -2.93 -9.26 -10.97
C ALA A 58 -3.57 -8.03 -10.28
N VAL A 59 -3.91 -8.14 -8.99
CA VAL A 59 -4.46 -7.02 -8.22
C VAL A 59 -3.40 -5.97 -7.92
N ALA A 60 -2.18 -6.37 -7.55
CA ALA A 60 -1.10 -5.42 -7.31
C ALA A 60 -0.78 -4.62 -8.58
N GLU A 61 -0.69 -5.28 -9.74
CA GLU A 61 -0.45 -4.64 -11.03
C GLU A 61 -1.57 -3.66 -11.40
N ALA A 62 -2.84 -4.06 -11.21
CA ALA A 62 -3.99 -3.18 -11.42
C ALA A 62 -3.95 -1.91 -10.54
N MET A 63 -3.32 -2.00 -9.36
CA MET A 63 -3.13 -0.88 -8.43
C MET A 63 -1.85 -0.06 -8.71
N GLY A 64 -1.09 -0.39 -9.76
CA GLY A 64 0.17 0.27 -10.09
C GLY A 64 1.31 -0.07 -9.13
N SER A 65 1.27 -1.28 -8.57
CA SER A 65 2.25 -1.81 -7.62
C SER A 65 2.73 -3.20 -8.07
N SER A 66 3.85 -3.67 -7.54
CA SER A 66 4.40 -4.99 -7.85
C SER A 66 4.45 -5.85 -6.60
N VAL A 67 4.11 -7.13 -6.71
CA VAL A 67 4.33 -8.09 -5.61
C VAL A 67 5.83 -8.41 -5.56
N ALA A 68 6.47 -8.11 -4.44
CA ALA A 68 7.88 -8.41 -4.21
C ALA A 68 8.08 -9.82 -3.65
N ASP A 69 7.11 -10.31 -2.86
CA ASP A 69 7.13 -11.67 -2.32
C ASP A 69 5.71 -12.17 -2.05
N CYS A 70 5.45 -13.44 -2.31
CA CYS A 70 4.19 -14.10 -2.03
C CYS A 70 4.47 -15.46 -1.43
N SER A 71 4.24 -15.59 -0.12
CA SER A 71 4.43 -16.85 0.59
C SER A 71 3.12 -17.31 1.24
N MET A 72 2.85 -18.61 1.14
CA MET A 72 1.73 -19.24 1.82
C MET A 72 2.22 -20.15 2.93
N ARG A 73 1.58 -20.07 4.10
CA ARG A 73 1.78 -20.99 5.21
C ARG A 73 0.42 -21.51 5.68
N GLY A 74 0.04 -22.71 5.23
CA GLY A 74 -1.28 -23.29 5.54
C GLY A 74 -2.42 -22.47 4.92
N LEU A 75 -3.36 -21.99 5.74
CA LEU A 75 -4.43 -21.06 5.33
C LEU A 75 -4.04 -19.57 5.42
N ASN A 76 -2.79 -19.27 5.75
CA ASN A 76 -2.30 -17.89 5.79
C ASN A 76 -1.53 -17.54 4.52
N VAL A 77 -1.87 -16.40 3.92
CA VAL A 77 -1.11 -15.80 2.81
C VAL A 77 -0.45 -14.52 3.30
N VAL A 78 0.85 -14.39 3.05
CA VAL A 78 1.61 -13.16 3.25
C VAL A 78 2.02 -12.65 1.89
N VAL A 79 1.53 -11.46 1.55
CA VAL A 79 1.88 -10.76 0.31
C VAL A 79 2.68 -9.52 0.69
N ALA A 80 3.91 -9.43 0.19
CA ALA A 80 4.70 -8.20 0.24
C ALA A 80 4.51 -7.48 -1.10
N VAL A 81 3.96 -6.28 -1.06
CA VAL A 81 3.76 -5.42 -2.22
C VAL A 81 4.73 -4.26 -2.14
N GLU A 82 5.42 -3.99 -3.23
CA GLU A 82 6.23 -2.81 -3.44
C GLU A 82 5.49 -1.84 -4.36
N VAL A 83 5.30 -0.61 -3.87
CA VAL A 83 4.71 0.47 -4.66
C VAL A 83 5.84 1.40 -5.08
N PRO A 84 6.08 1.60 -6.39
CA PRO A 84 6.98 2.64 -6.85
C PRO A 84 6.36 3.99 -6.50
N THR A 85 6.92 4.69 -5.51
CA THR A 85 6.47 6.01 -5.12
C THR A 85 7.42 7.07 -5.64
N VAL A 86 6.91 7.97 -6.48
CA VAL A 86 7.67 9.15 -6.91
C VAL A 86 7.56 10.19 -5.79
N LEU A 87 8.56 10.29 -4.93
CA LEU A 87 8.62 11.23 -3.81
C LEU A 87 9.07 12.64 -4.28
N GLY A 88 8.57 13.08 -5.44
CA GLY A 88 8.87 14.40 -6.01
C GLY A 88 10.37 14.73 -5.99
N ARG A 89 10.77 15.81 -5.29
CA ARG A 89 12.16 16.29 -5.17
C ARG A 89 13.12 15.31 -4.48
N PHE A 90 12.62 14.31 -3.75
CA PHE A 90 13.45 13.34 -3.02
C PHE A 90 13.80 12.07 -3.83
N GLY A 91 13.36 11.99 -5.10
CA GLY A 91 13.64 10.86 -5.98
C GLY A 91 12.56 9.79 -6.00
N VAL A 92 12.84 8.67 -6.67
CA VAL A 92 11.97 7.48 -6.70
C VAL A 92 12.30 6.64 -5.47
N GLY A 93 11.36 6.54 -4.53
CA GLY A 93 11.45 5.64 -3.37
C GLY A 93 10.53 4.45 -3.57
N THR A 94 10.99 3.24 -3.24
CA THR A 94 10.12 2.06 -3.19
C THR A 94 9.45 2.01 -1.81
N ALA A 95 8.11 2.14 -1.77
CA ALA A 95 7.36 1.95 -0.55
C ALA A 95 6.99 0.47 -0.44
N ARG A 96 7.57 -0.23 0.52
CA ARG A 96 7.27 -1.64 0.78
C ARG A 96 6.18 -1.74 1.84
N ALA A 97 5.09 -2.43 1.52
CA ALA A 97 4.01 -2.77 2.43
C ALA A 97 3.85 -4.29 2.49
N ILE A 98 3.57 -4.82 3.67
CA ILE A 98 3.36 -6.26 3.88
C ILE A 98 1.97 -6.41 4.48
N ALA A 99 1.12 -7.20 3.82
CA ALA A 99 -0.19 -7.57 4.31
C ALA A 99 -0.27 -9.09 4.47
N ARG A 100 -0.91 -9.53 5.55
CA ARG A 100 -1.18 -10.93 5.84
C ARG A 100 -2.68 -11.12 5.89
N ALA A 101 -3.20 -12.02 5.07
CA ALA A 101 -4.58 -12.48 5.13
C ALA A 101 -4.60 -13.96 5.45
N GLY A 102 -5.34 -14.30 6.49
CA GLY A 102 -5.65 -15.66 6.90
C GLY A 102 -6.75 -15.59 7.94
N PRO A 103 -7.40 -16.71 8.25
CA PRO A 103 -8.38 -16.75 9.32
C PRO A 103 -7.73 -16.17 10.58
N VAL A 104 -8.44 -15.26 11.28
CA VAL A 104 -8.06 -14.91 12.65
C VAL A 104 -7.99 -16.23 13.38
N ASP A 105 -6.83 -16.56 13.95
CA ASP A 105 -6.71 -17.79 14.73
C ASP A 105 -7.86 -17.75 15.73
N SER A 106 -8.81 -18.68 15.54
CA SER A 106 -9.54 -19.25 16.64
C SER A 106 -8.48 -19.60 17.66
N GLY A 107 -8.41 -18.82 18.73
CA GLY A 107 -7.66 -19.18 19.92
C GLY A 107 -8.19 -20.53 20.39
N LEU A 108 -7.60 -21.60 19.88
CA LEU A 108 -7.73 -22.96 20.35
C LEU A 108 -6.60 -23.80 19.72
N THR A 109 -5.37 -23.60 20.18
CA THR A 109 -4.65 -24.52 21.08
C THR A 109 -3.18 -24.12 21.15
#